data_AF-A0AAW9IGS5-F1
#
_entry.id   AF-A0AAW9IGS5-F1
#
_cell.length_a   1.000
_cell.length_b   1.000
_cell.length_c   1.000
_cell.angle_alpha   90.00
_cell.angle_beta   90.00
_cell.angle_gamma   90.00
#
_symmetry.space_group_name_H-M   'P 1'
#
loop_
_entity.id
_entity.type
_entity.pdbx_description
1 polymer ?
#
loop_
_entity_poly.entity_id
_entity_poly.type
_entity_poly.pdbx_seq_one_letter_code
_entity_poly.pdbx_strand_id
1 'polypeptide(L)'
;MSNDLIIDMEIEDKKIIVQALQNGVERFDEHISNIRTVTNMGYTGTKWDMINTECRDALPEKKYDVVVCKRGVWHLVLMYDKDTKTLHTLMKEKRYED
;
A
#
# COMPACT_ATOMS: atom_id res chain seq x y z
N MET A 1 25.88 -4.68 -4.68
CA MET A 1 25.32 -5.43 -5.83
C MET A 1 23.85 -5.05 -5.89
N SER A 2 23.41 -4.38 -6.96
CA SER A 2 21.98 -4.17 -7.20
C SER A 2 21.38 -5.55 -7.47
N ASN A 3 20.76 -6.15 -6.46
CA ASN A 3 19.82 -7.23 -6.74
C ASN A 3 18.62 -6.52 -7.34
N ASP A 4 18.54 -6.45 -8.66
CA ASP A 4 17.34 -6.00 -9.34
C ASP A 4 16.23 -6.95 -8.89
N LEU A 5 15.44 -6.50 -7.91
CA LEU A 5 14.31 -7.24 -7.38
C LEU A 5 13.29 -7.33 -8.51
N ILE A 6 13.27 -8.48 -9.18
CA ILE A 6 12.26 -8.77 -10.18
C ILE A 6 10.95 -8.99 -9.44
N ILE A 7 10.11 -7.96 -9.44
CA ILE A 7 8.73 -8.07 -8.98
C ILE A 7 7.95 -8.83 -10.06
N ASP A 8 7.58 -10.07 -9.76
CA ASP A 8 6.77 -10.92 -10.63
C ASP A 8 5.32 -10.44 -10.66
N MET A 9 5.06 -9.45 -11.52
CA MET A 9 3.78 -8.78 -11.70
C MET A 9 3.79 -8.10 -13.07
N GLU A 10 2.63 -8.05 -13.74
CA GLU A 10 2.55 -7.40 -15.05
C GLU A 10 2.79 -5.89 -14.93
N ILE A 11 3.30 -5.29 -16.00
CA ILE A 11 3.61 -3.86 -16.04
C ILE A 11 2.35 -3.02 -15.75
N GLU A 12 1.18 -3.47 -16.20
CA GLU A 12 -0.06 -2.73 -15.99
C GLU A 12 -0.50 -2.75 -14.52
N ASP A 13 -0.42 -3.90 -13.84
CA ASP A 13 -0.75 -3.96 -12.41
C ASP A 13 0.24 -3.13 -11.58
N LYS A 14 1.53 -3.13 -11.96
CA LYS A 14 2.54 -2.26 -11.32
C LYS A 14 2.14 -0.78 -11.42
N LYS A 15 1.67 -0.33 -12.58
CA LYS A 15 1.21 1.06 -12.74
C LYS A 15 -0.01 1.35 -11.86
N ILE A 16 -0.97 0.42 -11.78
CA ILE A 16 -2.15 0.56 -10.91
C ILE A 16 -1.71 0.75 -9.46
N ILE A 17 -0.78 -0.06 -8.96
CA ILE A 17 -0.28 0.04 -7.59
C ILE A 17 0.47 1.35 -7.36
N VAL A 18 1.34 1.76 -8.30
CA VAL A 18 2.06 3.05 -8.21
C VAL A 18 1.10 4.23 -8.19
N GLN A 19 0.06 4.20 -9.03
CA GLN A 19 -0.96 5.25 -9.04
C GLN A 19 -1.76 5.27 -7.73
N ALA A 20 -2.17 4.11 -7.21
CA ALA A 20 -2.86 4.02 -5.93
C ALA A 20 -2.01 4.54 -4.76
N LEU A 21 -0.70 4.27 -4.78
CA LEU A 21 0.25 4.84 -3.82
C LEU A 21 0.29 6.37 -3.89
N GLN A 22 0.36 6.94 -5.10
CA GLN A 22 0.36 8.39 -5.30
C GLN A 22 -0.94 9.02 -4.81
N ASN A 23 -2.08 8.48 -5.21
CA ASN A 23 -3.40 8.94 -4.77
C ASN A 23 -3.54 8.90 -3.24
N GLY A 24 -3.07 7.83 -2.60
CA GLY A 24 -3.13 7.70 -1.14
C GLY A 24 -2.27 8.72 -0.41
N VAL A 25 -1.13 9.11 -1.00
CA VAL A 25 -0.27 10.18 -0.46
C VAL A 25 -0.94 11.55 -0.66
N GLU A 26 -1.46 11.84 -1.84
CA GLU A 26 -2.15 13.11 -2.14
C GLU A 26 -3.37 13.30 -1.22
N ARG A 27 -4.20 12.26 -1.06
CA ARG A 27 -5.35 12.27 -0.16
C ARG A 27 -4.94 12.50 1.31
N PHE A 28 -3.79 11.98 1.71
CA PHE A 28 -3.24 12.25 3.04
C PHE A 28 -2.79 13.70 3.19
N ASP A 29 -2.10 14.25 2.20
CA ASP A 29 -1.63 15.63 2.21
C ASP A 29 -2.82 16.62 2.26
N GLU A 30 -3.89 16.34 1.51
CA GLU A 30 -5.16 17.06 1.60
C GLU A 30 -5.79 16.93 3.00
N HIS A 31 -5.81 15.73 3.58
CA HIS A 31 -6.40 15.51 4.90
C HIS A 31 -5.66 16.27 6.01
N ILE A 32 -4.33 16.23 6.03
CA ILE A 32 -3.54 16.94 7.06
C ILE A 32 -3.55 18.45 6.87
N SER A 33 -3.77 18.96 5.65
CA SER A 33 -3.96 20.39 5.43
C SER A 33 -5.20 20.92 6.16
N ASN A 34 -6.19 20.05 6.39
CA ASN A 34 -7.46 20.36 7.02
C ASN A 34 -7.49 20.05 8.53
N ILE A 35 -6.49 19.33 9.05
CA ILE A 35 -6.45 18.89 10.45
C ILE A 35 -5.15 19.34 11.09
N ARG A 36 -5.24 20.32 11.99
CA ARG A 36 -4.09 20.86 12.71
C ARG A 36 -4.00 20.23 14.10
N THR A 37 -3.17 19.19 14.24
CA THR A 37 -2.81 18.65 15.57
C THR A 37 -1.44 19.15 16.00
N VAL A 38 -1.21 19.25 17.32
CA VAL A 38 0.07 19.71 17.87
C VAL A 38 1.12 18.59 17.88
N THR A 39 0.69 17.34 18.07
CA THR A 39 1.59 16.20 18.31
C THR A 39 1.77 15.28 17.10
N ASN A 40 0.87 15.32 16.12
CA ASN A 40 0.94 14.54 14.87
C ASN A 40 1.11 13.01 15.03
N MET A 41 0.80 12.45 16.21
CA MET A 41 1.08 11.05 16.54
C MET A 41 0.40 10.06 15.58
N GLY A 42 -0.82 10.38 15.14
CA GLY A 42 -1.60 9.52 14.24
C GLY A 42 -1.17 9.56 12.77
N TYR A 43 -0.33 10.53 12.36
CA TYR A 43 -0.11 10.86 10.94
C TYR A 43 0.43 9.67 10.15
N THR A 44 1.35 8.91 10.75
CA THR A 44 1.90 7.72 10.09
C THR A 44 0.83 6.65 9.87
N GLY A 45 -0.04 6.41 10.86
CA GLY A 45 -1.15 5.46 10.72
C GLY A 45 -2.13 5.92 9.66
N THR A 46 -2.62 7.15 9.77
CA THR A 46 -3.58 7.74 8.81
C THR A 46 -3.05 7.72 7.38
N LYS A 47 -1.76 8.04 7.17
CA LYS A 47 -1.14 7.97 5.83
C LYS A 47 -1.21 6.55 5.26
N TRP A 48 -0.89 5.54 6.07
CA TRP A 48 -0.96 4.15 5.63
C TRP A 48 -2.39 3.66 5.43
N ASP A 49 -3.35 4.11 6.23
CA ASP A 49 -4.77 3.77 6.04
C ASP A 49 -5.28 4.28 4.68
N MET A 50 -4.90 5.50 4.29
CA MET A 50 -5.28 6.05 2.99
C MET A 50 -4.61 5.30 1.84
N ILE A 51 -3.31 5.06 1.91
CA ILE A 51 -2.58 4.25 0.92
C ILE A 51 -3.21 2.86 0.78
N ASN A 52 -3.45 2.17 1.90
CA ASN A 52 -4.03 0.82 1.90
C ASN A 52 -5.45 0.81 1.31
N THR A 53 -6.23 1.87 1.55
CA THR A 53 -7.58 2.03 0.97
C THR A 53 -7.50 2.18 -0.55
N GLU A 54 -6.67 3.10 -1.04
CA GLU A 54 -6.51 3.29 -2.49
C GLU A 54 -5.98 2.03 -3.19
N CYS A 55 -5.02 1.31 -2.59
CA CYS A 55 -4.51 0.06 -3.16
C CYS A 55 -5.59 -1.04 -3.22
N ARG A 56 -6.45 -1.14 -2.20
CA ARG A 56 -7.55 -2.11 -2.19
C ARG A 56 -8.57 -1.78 -3.28
N ASP A 57 -8.92 -0.51 -3.43
CA ASP A 57 -10.01 -0.09 -4.31
C ASP A 57 -9.59 -0.04 -5.79
N ALA A 58 -8.29 0.14 -6.07
CA ALA A 58 -7.77 0.24 -7.43
C ALA A 58 -7.54 -1.11 -8.13
N LEU A 59 -7.32 -2.20 -7.37
CA LEU A 59 -7.02 -3.50 -7.96
C LEU A 59 -8.28 -4.22 -8.46
N PRO A 60 -8.28 -4.80 -9.67
CA PRO A 60 -9.45 -5.47 -10.23
C PRO A 60 -9.78 -6.76 -9.47
N GLU A 61 -10.95 -6.83 -8.84
CA GLU A 61 -11.42 -7.99 -8.05
C GLU A 61 -11.42 -9.31 -8.82
N LYS A 62 -11.56 -9.26 -10.15
CA LYS A 62 -11.48 -10.46 -11.00
C LYS A 62 -10.11 -11.13 -10.95
N LYS A 63 -9.03 -10.33 -10.80
CA LYS A 63 -7.64 -10.79 -10.82
C LYS A 63 -7.04 -10.87 -9.42
N TYR A 64 -7.40 -9.96 -8.52
CA TYR A 64 -6.83 -9.90 -7.19
C TYR A 64 -7.86 -10.21 -6.10
N ASP A 65 -7.45 -10.98 -5.10
CA ASP A 65 -8.10 -10.96 -3.79
C ASP A 65 -7.29 -10.06 -2.86
N VAL A 66 -7.93 -9.03 -2.30
CA VAL A 66 -7.28 -8.09 -1.39
C VAL A 66 -7.86 -8.26 0.01
N VAL A 67 -6.99 -8.57 0.98
CA VAL A 67 -7.38 -8.74 2.38
C VAL A 67 -6.52 -7.90 3.31
N VAL A 68 -7.09 -7.49 4.45
CA VAL A 68 -6.34 -6.80 5.50
C VAL A 68 -5.79 -7.84 6.48
N CYS A 69 -4.48 -7.85 6.63
CA CYS A 69 -3.76 -8.68 7.60
C CYS A 69 -3.24 -7.82 8.75
N LYS A 70 -3.17 -8.42 9.94
CA LYS A 70 -2.62 -7.79 11.14
C LYS A 70 -1.24 -8.38 11.47
N ARG A 71 -0.22 -7.54 11.59
CA ARG A 71 1.13 -7.90 12.05
C ARG A 71 1.50 -7.03 13.23
N GLY A 72 1.36 -7.57 14.44
CA GLY A 72 1.53 -6.82 15.69
C GLY A 72 0.53 -5.66 15.79
N VAL A 73 1.03 -4.44 15.91
CA VAL A 73 0.21 -3.21 15.93
C VAL A 73 -0.14 -2.68 14.54
N TRP A 74 0.38 -3.30 13.48
CA TRP A 74 0.21 -2.82 12.11
C TRP A 74 -0.87 -3.59 11.36
N HIS A 75 -1.61 -2.87 10.52
CA HIS A 75 -2.47 -3.44 9.49
C HIS A 75 -1.80 -3.24 8.12
N LEU A 76 -1.81 -4.28 7.30
CA LEU A 76 -1.23 -4.29 5.96
C LEU A 76 -2.19 -4.97 4.99
N VAL A 77 -2.19 -4.50 3.74
CA VAL A 77 -2.95 -5.12 2.66
C VAL A 77 -2.13 -6.23 2.01
N LEU A 78 -2.72 -7.41 1.94
CA LEU A 78 -2.22 -8.53 1.16
C LEU A 78 -2.99 -8.58 -0.14
N MET A 79 -2.27 -8.59 -1.25
CA MET A 79 -2.82 -8.59 -2.61
C MET A 79 -2.45 -9.92 -3.26
N TYR A 80 -3.40 -10.84 -3.33
CA TYR A 80 -3.20 -12.16 -3.90
C TYR A 80 -3.57 -12.14 -5.38
N ASP A 81 -2.58 -12.35 -6.25
CA ASP A 81 -2.78 -12.49 -7.69
C ASP A 81 -3.31 -13.90 -7.98
N LYS A 82 -4.53 -13.99 -8.52
CA LYS A 82 -5.19 -15.26 -8.82
C LYS A 82 -4.57 -15.97 -10.02
N ASP A 83 -3.91 -15.25 -10.92
CA ASP A 83 -3.36 -15.81 -12.15
C ASP A 83 -1.99 -16.43 -11.87
N THR A 84 -1.11 -15.67 -11.22
CA THR A 84 0.27 -16.11 -10.91
C THR A 84 0.37 -16.90 -9.61
N LYS A 85 -0.68 -16.86 -8.76
CA LYS A 85 -0.69 -17.42 -7.41
C LYS A 85 0.33 -16.77 -6.46
N THR A 86 0.74 -15.55 -6.77
CA THR A 86 1.71 -14.78 -5.98
C THR A 86 1.00 -13.85 -4.98
N LEU A 87 1.58 -13.72 -3.78
CA LEU A 87 1.08 -12.82 -2.75
C LEU A 87 2.00 -11.60 -2.64
N HIS A 88 1.43 -10.41 -2.78
CA HIS A 88 2.15 -9.14 -2.70
C HIS A 88 1.69 -8.33 -1.48
N THR A 89 2.59 -7.50 -0.96
CA THR A 89 2.30 -6.49 0.07
C THR A 89 3.17 -5.27 -0.21
N LEU A 90 2.78 -4.13 0.33
CA LEU A 90 3.57 -2.90 0.25
C LEU A 90 4.00 -2.43 1.65
N MET A 91 5.23 -1.95 1.76
CA MET A 91 5.78 -1.36 2.98
C MET A 91 6.96 -0.43 2.64
N LYS A 92 7.35 0.41 3.59
CA LYS A 92 8.62 1.14 3.49
C LYS A 92 9.78 0.16 3.61
N GLU A 93 10.84 0.39 2.86
CA GLU A 93 12.09 -0.40 2.89
C GLU A 93 12.60 -0.64 4.31
N LYS A 94 12.68 0.41 5.15
CA LYS A 94 13.10 0.27 6.55
C LYS A 94 12.29 -0.74 7.39
N ARG A 95 11.03 -1.02 7.03
CA ARG A 95 10.17 -2.00 7.72
C ARG A 95 10.36 -3.42 7.21
N TYR A 96 11.00 -3.58 6.06
CA TYR A 96 11.33 -4.88 5.50
C TYR A 96 12.56 -5.48 6.21
N GLU A 97 13.50 -4.62 6.62
CA GLU A 97 14.73 -5.00 7.31
C GLU A 97 14.55 -5.18 8.84
N ASP A 98 13.43 -4.70 9.40
CA ASP A 98 13.02 -4.84 10.81
C ASP A 98 12.30 -6.18 11.09
#